data_AF-A0A1I7ZVT9-F1
#
_entry.id   AF-A0A1I7ZVT9-F1
#
_cell.length_a   1.000
_cell.length_b   1.000
_cell.length_c   1.000
_cell.angle_alpha   90.00
_cell.angle_beta   90.00
_cell.angle_gamma   90.00
#
_symmetry.space_group_name_H-M   'P 1'
#
loop_
_entity.id
_entity.type
_entity.pdbx_description
1 polymer ?
#
loop_
_entity_poly.entity_id
_entity_poly.type
_entity_poly.pdbx_seq_one_letter_code
_entity_poly.pdbx_strand_id
1 'polypeptide(L)'
;MYGVVLPYLAFNLAKAIFRRPFQRLMQLFEDNPETRQVDSYEKEEATTAQKLMQETADRIQRSEAQKHGLLILKAEYGQMESSASANVYPVAGDRLIDVTTVLQAMVHDSTLRVHSVKSQLPGFYDPCPGEPKMLRVQYSFRSHEHCVTVPDELALMIPLAEHRVSPVVRNNNHAL
;
A
#
# COMPACT_ATOMS: atom_id res chain seq x y z
N MET A 1 -34.60 6.08 -45.86
CA MET A 1 -33.38 6.64 -45.22
C MET A 1 -33.04 5.94 -43.88
N TYR A 2 -33.20 4.61 -43.75
CA TYR A 2 -32.89 3.88 -42.50
C TYR A 2 -31.95 2.68 -42.68
N GLY A 3 -31.62 2.29 -43.93
CA GLY A 3 -30.80 1.11 -44.21
C GLY A 3 -29.32 1.22 -43.82
N VAL A 4 -28.79 2.44 -43.69
CA VAL A 4 -27.36 2.69 -43.35
C VAL A 4 -27.17 2.88 -41.84
N VAL A 5 -28.22 3.29 -41.13
CA VAL A 5 -28.17 3.54 -39.68
C VAL A 5 -28.16 2.22 -38.91
N LEU A 6 -28.92 1.23 -39.39
CA LEU A 6 -29.03 -0.11 -38.80
C LEU A 6 -27.70 -0.86 -38.66
N PRO A 7 -26.86 -1.01 -39.70
CA PRO A 7 -25.57 -1.68 -39.59
C PRO A 7 -24.57 -0.88 -38.76
N TYR A 8 -24.64 0.46 -38.78
CA TYR A 8 -23.73 1.30 -38.01
C TYR A 8 -24.04 1.24 -36.50
N LEU A 9 -25.32 1.25 -36.11
CA LEU A 9 -25.72 1.04 -34.72
C LEU A 9 -25.41 -0.39 -34.27
N ALA A 10 -25.69 -1.40 -35.11
CA ALA A 10 -25.41 -2.80 -34.80
C ALA A 10 -23.90 -3.03 -34.59
N PHE A 11 -23.04 -2.43 -35.41
CA PHE A 11 -21.59 -2.52 -35.27
C PHE A 11 -21.09 -1.82 -33.99
N ASN A 12 -21.65 -0.65 -33.65
CA ASN A 12 -21.29 0.05 -32.42
C ASN A 12 -21.75 -0.71 -31.16
N LEU A 13 -22.94 -1.31 -31.18
CA LEU A 13 -23.42 -2.17 -30.08
C LEU A 13 -22.59 -3.44 -29.96
N ALA A 14 -22.30 -4.14 -31.07
CA ALA A 14 -21.46 -5.33 -31.07
C ALA A 14 -20.07 -5.03 -30.51
N LYS A 15 -19.47 -3.90 -30.90
CA LYS A 15 -18.17 -3.45 -30.37
C LYS A 15 -18.22 -3.08 -28.89
N ALA A 16 -19.32 -2.48 -28.41
CA ALA A 16 -19.52 -2.16 -27.00
C ALA A 16 -19.74 -3.43 -26.14
N ILE A 17 -20.52 -4.39 -26.65
CA ILE A 17 -20.80 -5.67 -25.99
C ILE A 17 -19.56 -6.57 -26.01
N PHE A 18 -18.73 -6.53 -27.06
CA PHE A 18 -17.53 -7.35 -27.18
C PHE A 18 -16.34 -6.78 -26.37
N ARG A 19 -16.25 -5.46 -26.19
CA ARG A 19 -15.14 -4.85 -25.42
C ARG A 19 -15.08 -5.28 -23.95
N ARG A 20 -16.22 -5.41 -23.27
CA ARG A 20 -16.26 -5.76 -21.84
C ARG A 20 -15.91 -7.23 -21.51
N PRO A 21 -16.42 -8.26 -22.21
CA PRO A 21 -16.05 -9.65 -21.95
C PRO A 21 -14.62 -9.97 -22.44
N PHE A 22 -14.15 -9.34 -23.51
CA PHE A 22 -12.82 -9.62 -24.06
C PHE A 22 -11.67 -9.17 -23.12
N GLN A 23 -11.85 -8.04 -22.43
CA GLN A 23 -10.88 -7.58 -21.42
C GLN A 23 -10.79 -8.54 -20.22
N ARG A 24 -11.93 -9.07 -19.75
CA ARG A 24 -11.95 -10.06 -18.66
C ARG A 24 -11.38 -11.40 -19.07
N LEU A 25 -11.59 -11.80 -20.32
CA LEU A 25 -11.02 -13.04 -20.85
C LEU A 25 -9.50 -12.94 -20.97
N MET A 26 -8.96 -11.81 -21.45
CA MET A 26 -7.50 -11.64 -21.52
C MET A 26 -6.83 -11.65 -20.14
N GLN A 27 -7.41 -11.03 -19.12
CA GLN A 27 -6.86 -11.08 -17.75
C GLN A 27 -6.73 -12.51 -17.20
N LEU A 28 -7.67 -13.40 -17.55
CA LEU A 28 -7.61 -14.82 -17.16
C LEU A 28 -6.53 -15.63 -17.91
N PHE A 29 -6.13 -15.20 -19.11
CA PHE A 29 -5.08 -15.87 -19.91
C PHE A 29 -3.68 -15.30 -19.63
N GLU A 30 -3.57 -14.09 -19.08
CA GLU A 30 -2.30 -13.47 -18.66
C GLU A 30 -1.85 -13.90 -17.25
N ASP A 31 -2.74 -14.50 -16.47
CA ASP A 31 -2.45 -15.15 -15.18
C ASP A 31 -1.66 -16.46 -15.41
N ASN A 32 -0.35 -16.35 -15.64
CA ASN A 32 0.51 -17.52 -15.75
C ASN A 32 0.53 -18.26 -14.39
N PRO A 33 0.22 -19.58 -14.32
CA PRO A 33 0.11 -20.31 -13.05
C PRO A 33 1.44 -20.38 -12.28
N GLU A 34 2.57 -20.26 -12.98
CA GLU A 34 3.92 -20.22 -12.43
C GLU A 34 4.13 -18.97 -11.56
N THR A 35 3.78 -17.77 -12.05
CA THR A 35 3.88 -16.52 -11.28
C THR A 35 3.01 -16.56 -10.02
N ARG A 36 1.81 -17.12 -10.12
CA ARG A 36 0.90 -17.23 -8.96
C ARG A 36 1.44 -18.13 -7.84
N GLN A 37 2.22 -19.16 -8.19
CA GLN A 37 2.88 -20.03 -7.22
C GLN A 37 4.06 -19.34 -6.53
N VAL A 38 4.87 -18.59 -7.30
CA VAL A 38 6.00 -17.82 -6.75
C VAL A 38 5.49 -16.74 -5.78
N ASP A 39 4.46 -15.99 -6.18
CA ASP A 39 3.81 -14.97 -5.34
C ASP A 39 3.27 -15.56 -4.03
N SER A 40 2.78 -16.80 -4.04
CA SER A 40 2.28 -17.45 -2.83
C SER A 40 3.41 -17.85 -1.88
N TYR A 41 4.53 -18.34 -2.40
CA TYR A 41 5.67 -18.74 -1.59
C TYR A 41 6.34 -17.53 -0.92
N GLU A 42 6.53 -16.44 -1.65
CA GLU A 42 7.12 -15.22 -1.10
C GLU A 42 6.22 -14.56 -0.04
N LYS A 43 4.89 -14.67 -0.17
CA LYS A 43 3.95 -14.25 0.89
C LYS A 43 4.08 -15.11 2.13
N GLU A 44 4.22 -16.41 1.98
CA GLU A 44 4.41 -17.34 3.11
C GLU A 44 5.73 -17.06 3.84
N GLU A 45 6.80 -16.79 3.11
CA GLU A 45 8.09 -16.38 3.69
C GLU A 45 7.97 -15.04 4.42
N ALA A 46 7.31 -14.05 3.81
CA ALA A 46 7.11 -12.74 4.42
C ALA A 46 6.28 -12.83 5.70
N THR A 47 5.19 -13.58 5.69
CA THR A 47 4.34 -13.78 6.89
C THR A 47 5.07 -14.55 7.98
N THR A 48 5.89 -15.53 7.62
CA THR A 48 6.72 -16.27 8.56
C THR A 48 7.76 -15.36 9.20
N ALA A 49 8.45 -14.54 8.40
CA ALA A 49 9.40 -13.55 8.88
C ALA A 49 8.73 -12.52 9.81
N GLN A 50 7.55 -12.02 9.44
CA GLN A 50 6.76 -11.12 10.28
C GLN A 50 6.44 -11.73 11.64
N LYS A 51 6.01 -13.00 11.66
CA LYS A 51 5.68 -13.72 12.88
C LYS A 51 6.90 -13.90 13.79
N LEU A 52 8.07 -14.22 13.22
CA LEU A 52 9.32 -14.31 13.97
C LEU A 52 9.75 -12.94 14.55
N MET A 53 9.44 -11.86 13.85
CA MET A 53 9.76 -10.50 14.26
C MET A 53 8.79 -9.91 15.28
N GLN A 54 7.60 -10.49 15.49
CA GLN A 54 6.58 -9.97 16.42
C GLN A 54 7.11 -9.76 17.83
N GLU A 55 7.82 -10.74 18.40
CA GLU A 55 8.37 -10.62 19.75
C GLU A 55 9.36 -9.45 19.88
N THR A 56 10.16 -9.23 18.83
CA THR A 56 11.12 -8.12 18.79
C THR A 56 10.40 -6.78 18.63
N ALA A 57 9.41 -6.72 17.73
CA ALA A 57 8.56 -5.56 17.52
C ALA A 57 7.85 -5.13 18.81
N ASP A 58 7.24 -6.08 19.53
CA ASP A 58 6.55 -5.83 20.80
C ASP A 58 7.52 -5.31 21.87
N ARG A 59 8.72 -5.91 21.96
CA ARG A 59 9.74 -5.47 22.91
C ARG A 59 10.17 -4.02 22.63
N ILE A 60 10.44 -3.71 21.36
CA ILE A 60 10.83 -2.37 20.93
C ILE A 60 9.67 -1.40 21.20
N GLN A 61 8.45 -1.74 20.78
CA GLN A 61 7.25 -0.93 20.97
C GLN A 61 7.03 -0.56 22.44
N ARG A 62 7.16 -1.53 23.37
CA ARG A 62 7.05 -1.26 24.82
C ARG A 62 8.15 -0.32 25.32
N SER A 63 9.38 -0.52 24.85
CA SER A 63 10.52 0.32 25.25
C SER A 63 10.40 1.75 24.72
N GLU A 64 9.91 1.91 23.49
CA GLU A 64 9.68 3.20 22.84
C GLU A 64 8.47 3.92 23.45
N ALA A 65 7.41 3.18 23.79
CA ALA A 65 6.21 3.72 24.42
C ALA A 65 6.51 4.36 25.78
N GLN A 66 7.35 3.72 26.60
CA GLN A 66 7.79 4.27 27.89
C GLN A 66 8.61 5.55 27.74
N LYS A 67 9.35 5.70 26.63
CA LYS A 67 10.20 6.86 26.35
C LYS A 67 9.48 7.96 25.56
N HIS A 68 8.19 7.78 25.23
CA HIS A 68 7.47 8.61 24.27
C HIS A 68 8.23 8.76 22.93
N GLY A 69 8.86 7.67 22.50
CA GLY A 69 9.68 7.57 21.29
C GLY A 69 8.84 7.33 20.04
N LEU A 70 9.39 6.57 19.10
CA LEU A 70 8.75 6.31 17.80
C LEU A 70 7.89 5.05 17.87
N LEU A 71 6.59 5.20 17.65
CA LEU A 71 5.61 4.11 17.58
C LEU A 71 4.97 4.08 16.20
N ILE A 72 5.12 2.98 15.47
CA ILE A 72 4.45 2.79 14.19
C ILE A 72 2.99 2.38 14.49
N LEU A 73 2.04 3.19 14.03
CA LEU A 73 0.60 2.92 14.20
C LEU A 73 0.09 2.05 13.07
N LYS A 74 0.47 2.37 11.83
CA LYS A 74 0.04 1.66 10.64
C LYS A 74 1.01 1.87 9.51
N ALA A 75 1.38 0.81 8.80
CA ALA A 75 2.19 0.90 7.60
C ALA A 75 1.66 0.00 6.49
N GLU A 76 1.39 0.61 5.35
CA GLU A 76 0.82 -0.06 4.18
C GLU A 76 1.75 0.14 2.99
N TYR A 77 2.16 -0.97 2.38
CA TYR A 77 2.93 -0.98 1.15
C TYR A 77 2.07 -1.48 0.00
N GLY A 78 2.07 -0.78 -1.13
CA GLY A 78 1.34 -1.24 -2.30
C GLY A 78 1.35 -0.26 -3.46
N GLN A 79 0.53 -0.56 -4.45
CA GLN A 79 0.43 0.21 -5.68
C GLN A 79 -0.12 1.63 -5.43
N MET A 80 0.49 2.62 -6.10
CA MET A 80 -0.04 3.97 -6.16
C MET A 80 -1.01 4.10 -7.34
N GLU A 81 -2.28 4.43 -7.06
CA GLU A 81 -3.20 4.86 -8.11
C GLU A 81 -3.19 6.38 -8.24
N SER A 82 -2.68 6.87 -9.37
CA SER A 82 -2.72 8.29 -9.76
C SER A 82 -4.11 8.67 -10.30
N SER A 83 -5.17 8.37 -9.57
CA SER A 83 -6.50 8.84 -9.95
C SER A 83 -6.67 10.28 -9.45
N ALA A 84 -7.02 11.20 -10.36
CA ALA A 84 -7.25 12.63 -10.08
C ALA A 84 -8.32 12.90 -8.99
N SER A 85 -9.05 11.87 -8.56
CA SER A 85 -10.09 11.90 -7.54
C SER A 85 -9.59 11.51 -6.13
N ALA A 86 -8.40 10.90 -6.01
CA ALA A 86 -7.86 10.41 -4.74
C ALA A 86 -7.01 11.49 -4.03
N ASN A 87 -7.60 12.67 -3.82
CA ASN A 87 -6.89 13.85 -3.32
C ASN A 87 -6.49 13.78 -1.82
N VAL A 88 -6.57 12.61 -1.17
CA VAL A 88 -6.33 12.49 0.29
C VAL A 88 -5.48 11.27 0.69
N TYR A 89 -5.43 10.18 -0.09
CA TYR A 89 -4.64 8.99 0.32
C TYR A 89 -4.06 8.26 -0.91
N PRO A 90 -2.77 8.47 -1.26
CA PRO A 90 -2.15 7.93 -2.47
C PRO A 90 -1.91 6.40 -2.47
N VAL A 91 -2.58 5.65 -1.60
CA VAL A 91 -2.48 4.20 -1.49
C VAL A 91 -3.90 3.66 -1.59
N ALA A 92 -4.28 3.24 -2.80
CA ALA A 92 -5.64 2.82 -3.14
C ALA A 92 -5.59 1.70 -4.19
N GLY A 93 -4.80 0.66 -3.92
CA GLY A 93 -4.76 -0.55 -4.75
C GLY A 93 -5.49 -1.72 -4.08
N ASP A 94 -5.92 -2.69 -4.88
CA ASP A 94 -6.44 -4.00 -4.41
C ASP A 94 -5.32 -4.89 -3.82
N ARG A 95 -4.06 -4.50 -4.03
CA ARG A 95 -2.85 -5.23 -3.61
C ARG A 95 -2.06 -4.41 -2.58
N LEU A 96 -2.48 -4.52 -1.32
CA LEU A 96 -1.86 -3.86 -0.17
C LEU A 96 -1.26 -4.90 0.79
N ILE A 97 -0.07 -4.60 1.30
CA ILE A 97 0.65 -5.41 2.27
C ILE A 97 0.80 -4.59 3.55
N ASP A 98 0.37 -5.18 4.66
CA ASP A 98 0.64 -4.62 5.98
C ASP A 98 2.07 -4.96 6.39
N VAL A 99 2.87 -3.92 6.61
CA VAL A 99 4.29 -4.00 6.98
C VAL A 99 4.56 -3.34 8.32
N THR A 100 3.51 -3.12 9.13
CA THR A 100 3.58 -2.45 10.43
C THR A 100 4.56 -3.14 11.37
N THR A 101 4.44 -4.46 11.53
CA THR A 101 5.30 -5.26 12.41
C THR A 101 6.77 -5.21 12.00
N VAL A 102 7.03 -5.31 10.68
CA VAL A 102 8.40 -5.29 10.15
C VAL A 102 9.04 -3.94 10.42
N LEU A 103 8.36 -2.84 10.11
CA LEU A 103 8.89 -1.51 10.35
C LEU A 103 9.08 -1.23 11.84
N GLN A 104 8.17 -1.69 12.71
CA GLN A 104 8.32 -1.56 14.15
C GLN A 104 9.54 -2.33 14.68
N ALA A 105 9.83 -3.51 14.14
CA ALA A 105 11.02 -4.29 14.49
C ALA A 105 12.33 -3.61 14.03
N MET A 106 12.27 -2.78 13.00
CA MET A 106 13.40 -2.03 12.46
C MET A 106 13.67 -0.70 13.20
N VAL A 107 12.78 -0.26 14.09
CA VAL A 107 12.97 0.98 14.87
C VAL A 107 14.13 0.80 15.84
N HIS A 108 15.05 1.76 15.86
CA HIS A 108 16.17 1.79 16.80
C HIS A 108 16.37 3.21 17.33
N ASP A 109 16.46 3.34 18.65
CA ASP A 109 16.65 4.61 19.36
C ASP A 109 15.67 5.71 18.91
N SER A 110 14.37 5.41 18.90
CA SER A 110 13.30 6.32 18.46
C SER A 110 13.46 6.88 17.05
N THR A 111 14.24 6.22 16.19
CA THR A 111 14.40 6.57 14.77
C THR A 111 14.27 5.34 13.88
N LEU A 112 13.86 5.56 12.64
CA LEU A 112 13.80 4.52 11.61
C LEU A 112 14.41 5.10 10.33
N ARG A 113 15.40 4.40 9.80
CA ARG A 113 16.09 4.74 8.56
C ARG A 113 16.06 3.55 7.62
N VAL A 114 15.41 3.73 6.48
CA VAL A 114 15.30 2.73 5.42
C VAL A 114 15.96 3.32 4.18
N HIS A 115 17.15 2.81 3.85
CA HIS A 115 17.93 3.27 2.70
C HIS A 115 17.81 2.35 1.48
N SER A 116 17.31 1.13 1.67
CA SER A 116 17.17 0.12 0.62
C SER A 116 15.82 0.22 -0.08
N VAL A 117 15.75 -0.36 -1.28
CA VAL A 117 14.49 -0.65 -1.97
C VAL A 117 13.62 -1.48 -1.03
N LYS A 118 12.41 -1.02 -0.73
CA LYS A 118 11.53 -1.60 0.29
C LYS A 118 11.07 -2.99 -0.12
N SER A 119 10.97 -3.23 -1.43
CA SER A 119 10.74 -4.55 -2.02
C SER A 119 11.81 -5.60 -1.66
N GLN A 120 13.01 -5.20 -1.23
CA GLN A 120 14.11 -6.11 -0.84
C GLN A 120 14.23 -6.30 0.69
N LEU A 121 13.34 -5.68 1.47
CA LEU A 121 13.39 -5.82 2.92
C LEU A 121 12.82 -7.16 3.37
N PRO A 122 13.40 -7.81 4.39
CA PRO A 122 12.85 -9.05 4.92
C PRO A 122 11.42 -8.81 5.45
N GLY A 123 10.45 -9.58 4.97
CA GLY A 123 9.03 -9.41 5.30
C GLY A 123 8.27 -8.42 4.40
N PHE A 124 8.95 -7.81 3.43
CA PHE A 124 8.34 -7.13 2.30
C PHE A 124 8.36 -8.06 1.08
N TYR A 125 7.31 -7.98 0.28
CA TYR A 125 7.22 -8.64 -1.01
C TYR A 125 6.72 -7.64 -2.04
N ASP A 126 6.98 -7.89 -3.32
CA ASP A 126 6.55 -7.06 -4.43
C ASP A 126 5.19 -7.53 -4.98
N PRO A 127 4.07 -6.86 -4.65
CA PRO A 127 2.76 -7.28 -5.14
C PRO A 127 2.53 -7.02 -6.65
N CYS A 128 3.36 -6.17 -7.29
CA CYS A 128 3.18 -5.72 -8.67
C CYS A 128 4.53 -5.39 -9.34
N PRO A 129 5.25 -6.36 -9.94
CA PRO A 129 6.46 -6.07 -10.70
C PRO A 129 6.13 -5.18 -11.91
N GLY A 130 6.79 -4.03 -12.01
CA GLY A 130 6.64 -3.08 -13.13
C GLY A 130 5.72 -1.87 -12.88
N GLU A 131 5.02 -1.82 -11.74
CA GLU A 131 4.16 -0.67 -11.38
C GLU A 131 4.78 0.20 -10.28
N PRO A 132 4.46 1.51 -10.23
CA PRO A 132 4.95 2.40 -9.18
C PRO A 132 4.31 2.05 -7.83
N LYS A 133 5.15 1.83 -6.82
CA LYS A 133 4.76 1.45 -5.45
C LYS A 133 5.07 2.55 -4.46
N MET A 134 4.24 2.63 -3.43
CA MET A 134 4.41 3.55 -2.32
C MET A 134 4.26 2.85 -0.98
N LEU A 135 5.03 3.33 -0.01
CA LEU A 135 4.91 2.99 1.40
C LEU A 135 4.26 4.17 2.12
N ARG A 136 3.09 3.94 2.71
CA ARG A 136 2.47 4.89 3.64
C ARG A 136 2.73 4.43 5.07
N VAL A 137 3.30 5.32 5.88
CA VAL A 137 3.58 5.07 7.30
C VAL A 137 2.89 6.13 8.14
N GLN A 138 2.04 5.68 9.05
CA GLN A 138 1.44 6.44 10.13
C GLN A 138 2.16 6.06 11.42
N TYR A 139 2.68 7.06 12.12
CA TYR A 139 3.44 6.85 13.34
C TYR A 139 3.13 7.94 14.37
N SER A 140 3.31 7.61 15.64
CA SER A 140 3.28 8.55 16.74
C SER A 140 4.71 8.80 17.22
N PHE A 141 5.06 10.06 17.38
CA PHE A 141 6.33 10.47 17.98
C PHE A 141 6.05 11.54 19.03
N ARG A 142 6.50 11.34 20.27
CA ARG A 142 6.25 12.28 21.39
C ARG A 142 4.77 12.68 21.52
N SER A 143 3.87 11.71 21.41
CA SER A 143 2.41 11.89 21.49
C SER A 143 1.78 12.71 20.37
N HIS A 144 2.50 12.93 19.27
CA HIS A 144 1.98 13.57 18.06
C HIS A 144 1.89 12.56 16.94
N GLU A 145 0.80 12.60 16.18
CA GLU A 145 0.61 11.75 15.01
C GLU A 145 1.29 12.37 13.78
N HIS A 146 1.96 11.52 13.04
CA HIS A 146 2.64 11.84 11.80
C HIS A 146 2.24 10.83 10.73
N CYS A 147 2.17 11.29 9.48
CA CYS A 147 1.87 10.46 8.33
C CYS A 147 2.82 10.86 7.20
N VAL A 148 3.41 9.87 6.57
CA VAL A 148 4.28 10.06 5.41
C VAL A 148 3.97 9.00 4.37
N THR A 149 3.93 9.41 3.11
CA THR A 149 3.94 8.49 1.98
C THR A 149 5.23 8.71 1.20
N VAL A 150 5.99 7.64 0.99
CA VAL A 150 7.26 7.67 0.25
C VAL A 150 7.25 6.59 -0.84
N PRO A 151 7.68 6.89 -2.08
CA PRO A 151 7.84 5.90 -3.13
C PRO A 151 8.94 4.89 -2.80
N ASP A 152 8.89 3.70 -3.40
CA ASP A 152 9.82 2.59 -3.10
C ASP A 152 11.31 2.97 -3.23
N GLU A 153 11.65 3.76 -4.24
CA GLU A 153 13.01 4.17 -4.57
C GLU A 153 13.63 5.19 -3.60
N LEU A 154 12.81 5.95 -2.87
CA LEU A 154 13.30 6.99 -1.97
C LEU A 154 13.57 6.45 -0.58
N ALA A 155 14.69 6.89 0.01
CA ALA A 155 15.01 6.58 1.40
C ALA A 155 13.98 7.20 2.34
N LEU A 156 13.55 6.43 3.34
CA LEU A 156 12.63 6.89 4.39
C LEU A 156 13.44 7.13 5.66
N MET A 157 13.37 8.35 6.20
CA MET A 157 13.88 8.68 7.52
C MET A 157 12.75 9.26 8.36
N ILE A 158 12.47 8.65 9.50
CA ILE A 158 11.49 9.15 10.48
C ILE A 158 12.10 9.08 11.88
N PRO A 159 11.72 9.98 12.81
CA PRO A 159 10.69 11.02 12.70
C PRO A 159 11.17 12.30 11.99
N LEU A 160 10.28 12.95 11.23
CA LEU A 160 10.48 14.28 10.63
C LEU A 160 9.34 15.20 11.08
N ALA A 161 9.69 16.43 11.48
CA ALA A 161 8.71 17.40 11.97
C ALA A 161 7.66 17.80 10.91
N GLU A 162 8.06 17.80 9.64
CA GLU A 162 7.21 18.13 8.50
C GLU A 162 6.09 17.11 8.27
N HIS A 163 6.24 15.88 8.77
CA HIS A 163 5.24 14.83 8.61
C HIS A 163 4.09 14.93 9.63
N ARG A 164 4.09 15.95 10.50
CA ARG A 164 3.10 16.10 11.56
C ARG A 164 1.73 16.33 10.96
N VAL A 165 0.79 15.42 11.24
CA VAL A 165 -0.59 15.58 10.82
C VAL A 165 -1.26 16.44 11.86
N SER A 166 -1.74 17.63 11.46
CA SER A 166 -2.67 18.37 12.29
C SER A 166 -3.96 17.56 12.39
N PRO A 167 -4.52 17.31 13.59
CA PRO A 167 -5.78 16.61 13.70
C PRO A 167 -6.86 17.39 12.94
N VAL A 168 -7.29 16.85 11.81
CA VAL A 168 -8.47 17.36 11.10
C VAL A 168 -9.66 16.99 11.97
N VAL A 169 -10.18 17.99 12.70
CA VAL A 169 -11.41 17.88 13.48
C VAL A 169 -12.51 17.40 12.53
N ARG A 170 -12.86 16.11 12.61
CA ARG A 170 -14.03 15.56 11.92
C ARG A 170 -15.27 16.13 12.63
N ASN A 171 -15.73 17.29 12.19
CA ASN A 171 -17.04 17.82 12.56
C ASN A 171 -18.11 16.86 12.01
N ASN A 172 -18.53 15.91 12.84
CA ASN A 172 -19.73 15.10 12.60
C ASN A 172 -20.97 15.97 12.83
N ASN A 173 -21.29 16.83 11.85
CA ASN A 173 -22.60 17.48 11.77
C ASN A 173 -23.39 16.80 10.66
N HIS A 174 -24.14 15.74 10.97
CA HIS A 174 -25.38 15.37 10.28
C HIS A 174 -26.12 14.33 11.12
N ALA A 175 -26.83 14.82 12.13
CA ALA A 175 -27.92 14.11 12.79
C ALA A 175 -28.94 15.14 13.28
N LEU A 176 -29.87 15.54 12.41
CA LEU A 176 -31.24 15.96 12.72
C LEU A 176 -32.11 15.69 11.48
#